data_AF-A0A351TKG6-F1
#
_entry.id   AF-A0A351TKG6-F1
#
_cell.length_a   1.000
_cell.length_b   1.000
_cell.length_c   1.000
_cell.angle_alpha   90.00
_cell.angle_beta   90.00
_cell.angle_gamma   90.00
#
_symmetry.space_group_name_H-M   'P 1'
#
loop_
_entity.id
_entity.type
_entity.pdbx_description
1 polymer ?
#
loop_
_entity_poly.entity_id
_entity_poly.type
_entity_poly.pdbx_seq_one_letter_code
_entity_poly.pdbx_strand_id
1 'polypeptide(L)'
;MGIDKELLRAKEKVTDIYGKTVKGGAYIFPKQSVDFCVTVIQKYTSRDFKKLRSADYDEMAIDEVVFLVRGFYIMLRNLGCSEKIALEQYKVMERRMGYKLRLASVELERQLDAIRELAKEYEHSYISFNYCDKTYFLRYMASKVEATRCFIESVYGSYTDIRSEELSDMALEESYKESSQTSIERINKEMIFFDALEHDDEYQKLLRQQENLIAEDTFIKNKQARFRKIQVRLAEIREKHQMELFGELLDEEEDAPLTVRHPMDVLKKAVEDAESWIKDHAERDEAEAAKTPEDIEQEKAEMERMRQLLEERGVNLNFDLPNTDEQEEEIFVQSGNLAWEVKGTIQLPCYCKKGQITAYKGIKGKCAMKCPGCGYYVLVDYDEMTAKPLELHGPVRRIEKKKNEQQMAKII
;
A
#
# COMPACT_ATOMS: atom_id res chain seq x y z
N MET A 1 -21.08 10.05 8.57
CA MET A 1 -20.53 9.41 9.79
C MET A 1 -21.34 8.20 10.25
N GLY A 2 -22.68 8.24 10.21
CA GLY A 2 -23.49 7.04 10.51
C GLY A 2 -23.64 6.72 12.01
N ILE A 3 -23.35 7.69 12.88
CA ILE A 3 -23.51 7.57 14.33
C ILE A 3 -25.01 7.60 14.66
N ASP A 4 -25.42 6.76 15.60
CA ASP A 4 -26.75 6.84 16.18
C ASP A 4 -26.92 8.17 16.94
N LYS A 5 -27.76 9.05 16.38
CA LYS A 5 -28.05 10.38 16.93
C LYS A 5 -28.79 10.31 18.27
N GLU A 6 -29.46 9.21 18.58
CA GLU A 6 -30.21 9.05 19.83
C GLU A 6 -29.26 8.89 21.03
N LEU A 7 -28.02 8.41 20.80
CA LEU A 7 -26.97 8.37 21.81
C LEU A 7 -26.51 9.76 22.27
N LEU A 8 -26.77 10.79 21.47
CA LEU A 8 -26.44 12.18 21.77
C LEU A 8 -27.62 12.94 22.37
N ARG A 9 -28.72 12.26 22.70
CA ARG A 9 -29.95 12.87 23.22
C ARG A 9 -30.22 12.44 24.65
N ALA A 10 -30.73 13.36 25.46
CA ALA A 10 -31.20 13.06 26.80
C ALA A 10 -32.42 12.12 26.74
N LYS A 11 -32.30 10.91 27.31
CA LYS A 11 -33.40 9.94 27.36
C LYS A 11 -34.56 10.41 28.25
N GLU A 12 -34.24 11.16 29.30
CA GLU A 12 -35.21 11.73 30.25
C GLU A 12 -34.95 13.22 30.48
N LYS A 13 -35.82 13.87 31.26
CA LYS A 13 -35.66 15.27 31.63
C LYS A 13 -34.51 15.39 32.64
N VAL A 14 -33.31 15.77 32.19
CA VAL A 14 -32.13 15.85 33.05
C VAL A 14 -31.98 17.28 33.57
N THR A 15 -31.83 17.45 34.88
CA THR A 15 -31.48 18.75 35.48
C THR A 15 -29.97 18.83 35.57
N ASP A 16 -29.35 19.82 34.93
CA ASP A 16 -27.91 20.02 35.05
C ASP A 16 -27.52 20.50 36.47
N ILE A 17 -26.22 20.45 36.78
CA ILE A 17 -25.67 20.88 38.08
C ILE A 17 -25.87 22.38 38.37
N TYR A 18 -26.39 23.16 37.42
CA TYR A 18 -26.72 24.58 37.55
C TYR A 18 -28.24 24.81 37.64
N GLY A 19 -29.04 23.74 37.82
CA GLY A 19 -30.49 23.82 37.98
C GLY A 19 -31.27 23.98 36.66
N LYS A 20 -30.61 23.87 35.50
CA LYS A 20 -31.25 24.00 34.19
C LYS A 20 -31.82 22.66 33.75
N THR A 21 -33.14 22.60 33.58
CA THR A 21 -33.83 21.38 33.15
C THR A 21 -33.77 21.23 31.63
N VAL A 22 -33.04 20.23 31.18
CA VAL A 22 -32.96 19.80 29.78
C VAL A 22 -34.19 18.92 29.49
N LYS A 23 -35.00 19.30 28.49
CA LYS A 23 -36.14 18.50 28.06
C LYS A 23 -35.65 17.17 27.47
N GLY A 24 -36.39 16.08 27.71
CA GLY A 24 -36.13 14.80 27.04
C GLY A 24 -36.10 14.98 25.51
N GLY A 25 -35.14 14.34 24.85
CA GLY A 25 -34.88 14.46 23.42
C GLY A 25 -33.95 15.61 23.00
N ALA A 26 -33.52 16.48 23.92
CA ALA A 26 -32.53 17.52 23.61
C ALA A 26 -31.11 16.93 23.50
N TYR A 27 -30.29 17.53 22.64
CA TYR A 27 -28.89 17.14 22.49
C TYR A 27 -28.07 17.48 23.74
N ILE A 28 -27.27 16.52 24.18
CA ILE A 28 -26.39 16.64 25.35
C ILE A 28 -24.93 16.54 24.91
N PHE A 29 -24.10 17.44 25.45
CA PHE A 29 -22.66 17.47 25.18
C PHE A 29 -21.92 17.48 26.52
N PRO A 30 -20.99 16.54 26.75
CA PRO A 30 -20.24 16.50 27.99
C PRO A 30 -19.25 17.66 28.02
N LYS A 31 -19.05 18.26 29.19
CA LYS A 31 -18.14 19.42 29.36
C LYS A 31 -16.72 19.11 28.87
N GLN A 32 -16.29 17.87 29.05
CA GLN A 32 -14.97 17.35 28.64
C GLN A 32 -14.82 17.26 27.11
N SER A 33 -15.90 17.43 26.33
CA SER A 33 -15.86 17.39 24.86
C SER A 33 -16.28 18.72 24.22
N VAL A 34 -16.31 19.82 24.99
CA VAL A 34 -16.67 21.15 24.47
C VAL A 34 -15.69 21.59 23.37
N ASP A 35 -14.38 21.45 23.60
CA ASP A 35 -13.36 21.84 22.62
C ASP A 35 -13.50 21.09 21.29
N PHE A 36 -13.81 19.79 21.38
CA PHE A 36 -14.12 18.97 20.21
C PHE A 36 -15.34 19.51 19.45
N CYS A 37 -16.45 19.79 20.16
CA CYS A 37 -17.67 20.30 19.55
C CYS A 37 -17.47 21.70 18.92
N VAL A 38 -16.75 22.58 19.60
CA VAL A 38 -16.40 23.92 19.10
C VAL A 38 -15.59 23.81 17.82
N THR A 39 -14.58 22.94 17.80
CA THR A 39 -13.73 22.71 16.62
C THR A 39 -14.54 22.16 15.44
N VAL A 40 -15.45 21.20 15.69
CA VAL A 40 -16.37 20.69 14.66
C VAL A 40 -17.25 21.79 14.07
N ILE A 41 -17.76 22.70 14.90
CA ILE A 41 -18.58 23.84 14.45
C ILE A 41 -17.73 24.84 13.64
N GLN A 42 -16.53 25.17 14.11
CA GLN A 42 -15.62 26.08 13.42
C GLN A 42 -15.20 25.55 12.05
N LYS A 43 -14.89 24.24 11.97
CA LYS A 43 -14.53 23.59 10.72
C LYS A 43 -15.72 23.31 9.81
N TYR A 44 -16.96 23.62 10.23
CA TYR A 44 -18.16 23.29 9.45
C TYR A 44 -18.10 23.80 8.00
N THR A 45 -17.48 24.93 7.69
CA THR A 45 -17.37 25.42 6.30
C THR A 45 -16.09 25.00 5.57
N SER A 46 -15.21 24.23 6.20
CA SER A 46 -13.94 23.78 5.62
C SER A 46 -14.15 22.84 4.43
N ARG A 47 -13.10 22.67 3.61
CA ARG A 47 -13.12 21.76 2.46
C ARG A 47 -13.43 20.33 2.89
N ASP A 48 -12.74 19.80 3.91
CA ASP A 48 -12.94 18.43 4.38
C ASP A 48 -14.32 18.22 5.02
N PHE A 49 -14.85 19.22 5.73
CA PHE A 49 -16.18 19.08 6.31
C PHE A 49 -17.29 19.22 5.27
N LYS A 50 -17.05 19.90 4.14
CA LYS A 50 -17.96 19.83 2.98
C LYS A 50 -18.03 18.40 2.44
N LYS A 51 -16.87 17.76 2.26
CA LYS A 51 -16.75 16.35 1.84
C LYS A 51 -17.43 15.38 2.80
N LEU A 52 -17.25 15.59 4.12
CA LEU A 52 -17.99 14.85 5.17
C LEU A 52 -19.52 14.92 4.98
N ARG A 53 -20.05 16.05 4.51
CA ARG A 53 -21.49 16.28 4.33
C ARG A 53 -22.04 15.75 2.99
N SER A 54 -21.22 15.69 1.96
CA SER A 54 -21.53 14.98 0.71
C SER A 54 -21.31 13.47 0.84
N ALA A 55 -20.77 12.99 1.96
CA ALA A 55 -20.35 11.60 2.19
C ALA A 55 -19.21 11.13 1.27
N ASP A 56 -18.42 12.07 0.78
CA ASP A 56 -17.19 11.80 0.05
C ASP A 56 -16.02 11.67 1.03
N TYR A 57 -15.97 10.54 1.73
CA TYR A 57 -15.04 10.35 2.84
C TYR A 57 -13.60 10.14 2.40
N ASP A 58 -13.39 9.50 1.25
CA ASP A 58 -12.06 9.13 0.73
C ASP A 58 -11.21 10.36 0.42
N GLU A 59 -11.88 11.41 -0.04
CA GLU A 59 -11.28 12.68 -0.37
C GLU A 59 -10.92 13.58 0.84
N MET A 60 -11.37 13.25 2.06
CA MET A 60 -11.05 14.04 3.26
C MET A 60 -9.58 13.86 3.68
N ALA A 61 -8.95 14.86 4.31
CA ALA A 61 -7.65 14.66 4.94
C ALA A 61 -7.71 13.60 6.07
N ILE A 62 -6.71 12.71 6.16
CA ILE A 62 -6.68 11.62 7.16
C ILE A 62 -6.70 12.15 8.59
N ASP A 63 -6.02 13.26 8.87
CA ASP A 63 -6.00 13.90 10.19
C ASP A 63 -7.39 14.37 10.64
N GLU A 64 -8.21 14.85 9.70
CA GLU A 64 -9.60 15.26 9.99
C GLU A 64 -10.47 14.05 10.29
N VAL A 65 -10.25 12.93 9.59
CA VAL A 65 -10.94 11.66 9.87
C VAL A 65 -10.54 11.12 11.25
N VAL A 66 -9.24 11.11 11.57
CA VAL A 66 -8.71 10.72 12.89
C VAL A 66 -9.34 11.58 13.99
N PHE A 67 -9.36 12.90 13.79
CA PHE A 67 -9.93 13.86 14.72
C PHE A 67 -11.41 13.56 15.00
N LEU A 68 -12.21 13.33 13.94
CA LEU A 68 -13.64 13.04 14.07
C LEU A 68 -13.88 11.70 14.77
N VAL A 69 -13.28 10.60 14.28
CA VAL A 69 -13.52 9.25 14.81
C VAL A 69 -13.13 9.16 16.28
N ARG A 70 -11.94 9.67 16.65
CA ARG A 70 -11.48 9.67 18.06
C ARG A 70 -12.30 10.61 18.92
N GLY A 71 -12.61 11.80 18.43
CA GLY A 71 -13.39 12.80 19.17
C GLY A 71 -14.81 12.32 19.49
N PHE A 72 -15.50 11.71 18.53
CA PHE A 72 -16.82 11.10 18.77
C PHE A 72 -16.76 9.91 19.72
N TYR A 73 -15.76 9.04 19.59
CA TYR A 73 -15.56 7.93 20.52
C TYR A 73 -15.39 8.41 21.98
N ILE A 74 -14.51 9.39 22.19
CA ILE A 74 -14.28 9.98 23.51
C ILE A 74 -15.54 10.66 24.04
N MET A 75 -16.27 11.40 23.18
CA MET A 75 -17.51 12.07 23.57
C MET A 75 -18.57 11.07 24.04
N LEU A 76 -18.74 9.93 23.37
CA LEU A 76 -19.70 8.89 23.80
C LEU A 76 -19.33 8.32 25.17
N ARG A 77 -18.05 8.07 25.44
CA ARG A 77 -17.58 7.63 26.76
C ARG A 77 -17.84 8.69 27.84
N ASN A 78 -17.60 9.96 27.52
CA ASN A 78 -17.86 11.07 28.44
C ASN A 78 -19.36 11.29 28.71
N LEU A 79 -20.24 10.86 27.81
CA LEU A 79 -21.70 10.83 28.02
C LEU A 79 -22.16 9.65 28.89
N GLY A 80 -21.25 8.77 29.31
CA GLY A 80 -21.57 7.59 30.12
C GLY A 80 -22.11 6.41 29.30
N CYS A 81 -21.91 6.40 27.97
CA CYS A 81 -22.21 5.22 27.16
C CYS A 81 -21.29 4.06 27.59
N SER A 82 -21.81 2.84 27.58
CA SER A 82 -20.99 1.65 27.85
C SER A 82 -19.89 1.49 26.78
N GLU A 83 -18.77 0.89 27.15
CA GLU A 83 -17.65 0.64 26.23
C GLU A 83 -18.10 -0.15 25.00
N LYS A 84 -19.01 -1.12 25.18
CA LYS A 84 -19.60 -1.91 24.08
C LYS A 84 -20.29 -1.01 23.05
N ILE A 85 -21.17 -0.11 23.49
CA ILE A 85 -21.91 0.79 22.60
C ILE A 85 -20.96 1.76 21.91
N ALA A 86 -20.01 2.35 22.66
CA ALA A 86 -19.02 3.26 22.09
C ALA A 86 -18.16 2.56 21.02
N LEU A 87 -17.76 1.31 21.25
CA LEU A 87 -16.98 0.51 20.32
C LEU A 87 -17.79 0.11 19.07
N GLU A 88 -19.08 -0.20 19.22
CA GLU A 88 -19.98 -0.48 18.08
C GLU A 88 -20.10 0.76 17.17
N GLN A 89 -20.33 1.94 17.74
CA GLN A 89 -20.37 3.20 16.98
C GLN A 89 -19.03 3.50 16.33
N TYR A 90 -17.92 3.25 17.03
CA TYR A 90 -16.58 3.37 16.47
C TYR A 90 -16.40 2.46 15.24
N LYS A 91 -16.79 1.18 15.31
CA LYS A 91 -16.70 0.25 14.17
C LYS A 91 -17.57 0.67 12.98
N VAL A 92 -18.72 1.31 13.24
CA VAL A 92 -19.57 1.87 12.16
C VAL A 92 -18.87 3.04 11.48
N MET A 93 -18.31 3.98 12.25
CA MET A 93 -17.55 5.10 11.69
C MET A 93 -16.30 4.63 10.93
N GLU A 94 -15.57 3.68 11.52
CA GLU A 94 -14.37 3.08 10.95
C GLU A 94 -14.65 2.52 9.56
N ARG A 95 -15.67 1.66 9.43
CA ARG A 95 -16.04 1.05 8.16
C ARG A 95 -16.50 2.08 7.13
N ARG A 96 -17.35 3.03 7.53
CA ARG A 96 -17.89 4.04 6.61
C ARG A 96 -16.84 5.01 6.07
N MET A 97 -15.80 5.31 6.85
CA MET A 97 -14.76 6.27 6.45
C MET A 97 -13.47 5.61 5.93
N GLY A 98 -13.44 4.28 5.86
CA GLY A 98 -12.21 3.53 5.54
C GLY A 98 -11.08 3.79 6.53
N TYR A 99 -11.37 4.18 7.78
CA TYR A 99 -10.41 4.80 8.69
C TYR A 99 -9.12 3.97 8.88
N LYS A 100 -9.25 2.69 9.27
CA LYS A 100 -8.08 1.84 9.52
C LYS A 100 -7.31 1.49 8.25
N LEU A 101 -8.02 1.26 7.14
CA LEU A 101 -7.40 0.99 5.85
C LEU A 101 -6.55 2.19 5.40
N ARG A 102 -7.11 3.39 5.52
CA ARG A 102 -6.42 4.63 5.15
C ARG A 102 -5.24 4.94 6.06
N LEU A 103 -5.36 4.67 7.37
CA LEU A 103 -4.21 4.76 8.27
C LEU A 103 -3.07 3.80 7.88
N ALA A 104 -3.41 2.55 7.53
CA ALA A 104 -2.42 1.59 7.06
C ALA A 104 -1.76 2.06 5.74
N SER A 105 -2.54 2.62 4.82
CA SER A 105 -2.03 3.19 3.56
C SER A 105 -1.05 4.35 3.79
N VAL A 106 -1.41 5.29 4.67
CA VAL A 106 -0.54 6.44 5.01
C VAL A 106 0.76 5.98 5.67
N GLU A 107 0.71 4.96 6.52
CA GLU A 107 1.92 4.39 7.12
C GLU A 107 2.80 3.70 6.06
N LEU A 108 2.21 3.00 5.09
CA LEU A 108 2.96 2.42 3.97
C LEU A 108 3.63 3.51 3.12
N GLU A 109 2.89 4.55 2.73
CA GLU A 109 3.44 5.70 1.99
C GLU A 109 4.60 6.36 2.74
N ARG A 110 4.46 6.55 4.06
CA ARG A 110 5.52 7.10 4.91
C ARG A 110 6.80 6.28 4.85
N GLN A 111 6.70 4.96 4.79
CA GLN A 111 7.88 4.07 4.68
C GLN A 111 8.51 4.13 3.30
N LEU A 112 7.71 4.19 2.23
CA LEU A 112 8.20 4.36 0.86
C LEU A 112 8.92 5.70 0.68
N ASP A 113 8.35 6.78 1.21
CA ASP A 113 8.98 8.10 1.21
C ASP A 113 10.29 8.10 2.00
N ALA A 114 10.37 7.41 3.14
CA ALA A 114 11.61 7.29 3.89
C ALA A 114 12.73 6.60 3.07
N ILE A 115 12.41 5.52 2.34
CA ILE A 115 13.35 4.85 1.44
C ILE A 115 13.80 5.80 0.32
N ARG A 116 12.87 6.58 -0.23
CA ARG A 116 13.15 7.56 -1.28
C ARG A 116 14.07 8.68 -0.80
N GLU A 117 13.83 9.22 0.40
CA GLU A 117 14.70 10.25 0.98
C GLU A 117 16.09 9.71 1.30
N LEU A 118 16.21 8.47 1.78
CA LEU A 118 17.51 7.79 1.93
C LEU A 118 18.26 7.70 0.60
N ALA A 119 17.59 7.30 -0.48
CA ALA A 119 18.20 7.23 -1.81
C ALA A 119 18.75 8.60 -2.27
N LYS A 120 17.99 9.68 -2.04
CA LYS A 120 18.44 11.05 -2.33
C LYS A 120 19.66 11.44 -1.49
N GLU A 121 19.68 11.12 -0.20
CA GLU A 121 20.81 11.42 0.67
C GLU A 121 22.11 10.76 0.16
N TYR A 122 22.04 9.50 -0.29
CA TYR A 122 23.19 8.79 -0.84
C TYR A 122 23.67 9.35 -2.18
N GLU A 123 22.76 9.78 -3.05
CA GLU A 123 23.10 10.46 -4.30
C GLU A 123 23.91 11.74 -4.03
N HIS A 124 23.49 12.52 -3.03
CA HIS A 124 24.11 13.79 -2.64
C HIS A 124 25.29 13.62 -1.68
N SER A 125 25.59 12.40 -1.21
CA SER A 125 26.73 12.16 -0.34
C SER A 125 28.04 12.39 -1.09
N TYR A 126 28.80 13.41 -0.68
CA TYR A 126 30.11 13.73 -1.27
C TYR A 126 31.27 13.06 -0.53
N ILE A 127 30.97 12.39 0.59
CA ILE A 127 31.97 11.85 1.50
C ILE A 127 31.82 10.32 1.46
N SER A 128 32.83 9.63 0.91
CA SER A 128 33.02 8.17 0.91
C SER A 128 32.49 7.37 -0.29
N PHE A 129 31.66 7.92 -1.18
CA PHE A 129 31.15 7.21 -2.36
C PHE A 129 31.54 7.94 -3.66
N ASN A 130 32.27 7.25 -4.54
CA ASN A 130 32.47 7.72 -5.91
C ASN A 130 31.18 7.49 -6.75
N TYR A 131 31.14 7.98 -7.99
CA TYR A 131 29.96 7.84 -8.85
C TYR A 131 29.52 6.38 -9.08
N CYS A 132 30.48 5.47 -9.27
CA CYS A 132 30.20 4.05 -9.44
C CYS A 132 29.62 3.47 -8.15
N ASP A 133 30.21 3.77 -6.99
CA ASP A 133 29.71 3.27 -5.70
C ASP A 133 28.25 3.70 -5.47
N LYS A 134 27.90 4.95 -5.79
CA LYS A 134 26.53 5.46 -5.72
C LYS A 134 25.59 4.68 -6.64
N THR A 135 26.02 4.44 -7.87
CA THR A 135 25.23 3.73 -8.88
C THR A 135 24.96 2.29 -8.44
N TYR A 136 25.99 1.57 -8.00
CA TYR A 136 25.84 0.19 -7.51
C TYR A 136 24.98 0.11 -6.25
N PHE A 137 25.16 1.05 -5.32
CA PHE A 137 24.36 1.05 -4.09
C PHE A 137 22.89 1.38 -4.35
N LEU A 138 22.59 2.34 -5.25
CA LEU A 138 21.21 2.62 -5.66
C LEU A 138 20.56 1.44 -6.38
N ARG A 139 21.30 0.73 -7.25
CA ARG A 139 20.82 -0.51 -7.88
C ARG A 139 20.54 -1.61 -6.85
N TYR A 140 21.40 -1.75 -5.84
CA TYR A 140 21.18 -2.68 -4.73
C TYR A 140 19.94 -2.30 -3.91
N MET A 141 19.74 -1.02 -3.60
CA MET A 141 18.51 -0.57 -2.93
C MET A 141 17.27 -0.90 -3.78
N ALA A 142 17.31 -0.61 -5.08
CA ALA A 142 16.23 -0.92 -6.01
C ALA A 142 15.93 -2.42 -6.05
N SER A 143 16.95 -3.29 -6.10
CA SER A 143 16.74 -4.75 -6.11
C SER A 143 16.14 -5.27 -4.81
N LYS A 144 16.44 -4.66 -3.66
CA LYS A 144 15.80 -5.01 -2.38
C LYS A 144 14.36 -4.51 -2.27
N VAL A 145 14.06 -3.33 -2.80
CA VAL A 145 12.68 -2.85 -2.92
C VAL A 145 11.87 -3.77 -3.83
N GLU A 146 12.45 -4.17 -4.96
CA GLU A 146 11.83 -5.09 -5.91
C GLU A 146 11.58 -6.47 -5.28
N ALA A 147 12.57 -7.05 -4.62
CA ALA A 147 12.40 -8.33 -3.91
C ALA A 147 11.28 -8.25 -2.85
N THR A 148 11.19 -7.12 -2.14
CA THR A 148 10.11 -6.89 -1.16
C THR A 148 8.75 -6.77 -1.86
N ARG A 149 8.67 -6.05 -3.00
CA ARG A 149 7.46 -5.93 -3.82
C ARG A 149 6.98 -7.32 -4.27
N CYS A 150 7.85 -8.12 -4.86
CA CYS A 150 7.53 -9.48 -5.29
C CYS A 150 7.04 -10.36 -4.14
N PHE A 151 7.69 -10.29 -2.97
CA PHE A 151 7.23 -11.01 -1.79
C PHE A 151 5.82 -10.59 -1.36
N ILE A 152 5.54 -9.29 -1.31
CA ILE A 152 4.21 -8.77 -0.97
C ILE A 152 3.16 -9.26 -1.99
N GLU A 153 3.50 -9.31 -3.28
CA GLU A 153 2.63 -9.84 -4.33
C GLU A 153 2.34 -11.34 -4.14
N SER A 154 3.34 -12.15 -3.81
CA SER A 154 3.16 -13.58 -3.49
C SER A 154 2.28 -13.78 -2.25
N VAL A 155 2.48 -12.96 -1.20
CA VAL A 155 1.62 -12.98 0.00
C VAL A 155 0.20 -12.59 -0.36
N TYR A 156 0.01 -11.56 -1.19
CA TYR A 156 -1.32 -11.14 -1.64
C TYR A 156 -2.03 -12.24 -2.43
N GLY A 157 -1.36 -12.86 -3.41
CA GLY A 157 -1.90 -13.98 -4.18
C GLY A 157 -2.32 -15.14 -3.28
N SER A 158 -1.44 -15.56 -2.36
CA SER A 158 -1.75 -16.61 -1.39
C SER A 158 -2.93 -16.23 -0.49
N TYR A 159 -3.00 -14.97 -0.04
CA TYR A 159 -4.12 -14.48 0.76
C TYR A 159 -5.44 -14.56 0.00
N THR A 160 -5.46 -14.16 -1.27
CA THR A 160 -6.66 -14.22 -2.10
C THR A 160 -7.09 -15.65 -2.38
N ASP A 161 -6.15 -16.56 -2.61
CA ASP A 161 -6.43 -17.98 -2.85
C ASP A 161 -7.03 -18.61 -1.60
N ILE A 162 -6.41 -18.42 -0.43
CA ILE A 162 -6.90 -18.94 0.85
C ILE A 162 -8.32 -18.43 1.16
N ARG A 163 -8.64 -17.17 0.82
CA ARG A 163 -9.99 -16.61 0.98
C ARG A 163 -10.98 -17.16 -0.03
N SER A 164 -10.54 -17.35 -1.28
CA SER A 164 -11.40 -17.88 -2.34
C SER A 164 -11.75 -19.34 -2.10
N GLU A 165 -10.78 -20.15 -1.64
CA GLU A 165 -10.99 -21.52 -1.19
C GLU A 165 -12.01 -21.57 -0.04
N GLU A 166 -11.81 -20.75 0.98
CA GLU A 166 -12.70 -20.70 2.15
C GLU A 166 -14.15 -20.36 1.75
N LEU A 167 -14.33 -19.37 0.87
CA LEU A 167 -15.65 -19.02 0.32
C LEU A 167 -16.25 -20.13 -0.53
N SER A 168 -15.42 -20.80 -1.33
CA SER A 168 -15.85 -21.90 -2.20
C SER A 168 -16.28 -23.12 -1.38
N ASP A 169 -15.54 -23.44 -0.32
CA ASP A 169 -15.88 -24.51 0.62
C ASP A 169 -17.20 -24.22 1.32
N MET A 170 -17.40 -22.98 1.81
CA MET A 170 -18.67 -22.57 2.42
C MET A 170 -19.84 -22.65 1.43
N ALA A 171 -19.66 -22.17 0.20
CA ALA A 171 -20.68 -22.25 -0.84
C ALA A 171 -21.00 -23.71 -1.19
N LEU A 172 -19.99 -24.58 -1.23
CA LEU A 172 -20.18 -26.00 -1.46
C LEU A 172 -20.94 -26.67 -0.31
N GLU A 173 -20.58 -26.39 0.94
CA GLU A 173 -21.29 -26.87 2.13
C GLU A 173 -22.76 -26.42 2.15
N GLU A 174 -23.03 -25.17 1.76
CA GLU A 174 -24.38 -24.65 1.63
C GLU A 174 -25.16 -25.34 0.52
N SER A 175 -24.53 -25.59 -0.63
CA SER A 175 -25.15 -26.33 -1.74
C SER A 175 -25.59 -27.74 -1.34
N TYR A 176 -24.92 -28.38 -0.37
CA TYR A 176 -25.31 -29.69 0.14
C TYR A 176 -26.48 -29.66 1.14
N LYS A 177 -26.84 -28.50 1.69
CA LYS A 177 -27.96 -28.35 2.64
C LYS A 177 -29.31 -28.34 1.94
N GLU A 178 -29.35 -27.91 0.69
CA GLU A 178 -30.55 -27.91 -0.14
C GLU A 178 -30.56 -29.12 -1.09
N SER A 179 -31.75 -29.62 -1.42
CA SER A 179 -31.86 -30.57 -2.52
C SER A 179 -31.63 -29.86 -3.85
N SER A 180 -30.99 -30.54 -4.82
CA SER A 180 -30.79 -29.97 -6.16
C SER A 180 -32.10 -29.48 -6.80
N GLN A 181 -33.22 -30.14 -6.51
CA GLN A 181 -34.55 -29.77 -6.98
C GLN A 181 -35.02 -28.43 -6.40
N THR A 182 -34.89 -28.24 -5.08
CA THR A 182 -35.29 -27.00 -4.40
C THR A 182 -34.42 -25.81 -4.81
N SER A 183 -33.12 -26.00 -4.99
CA SER A 183 -32.22 -24.92 -5.43
C SER A 183 -32.51 -24.50 -6.88
N ILE A 184 -32.78 -25.46 -7.79
CA ILE A 184 -33.16 -25.15 -9.18
C ILE A 184 -34.50 -24.40 -9.22
N GLU A 185 -35.49 -24.81 -8.42
CA GLU A 185 -36.77 -24.11 -8.33
C GLU A 185 -36.61 -22.68 -7.83
N ARG A 186 -35.76 -22.44 -6.81
CA ARG A 186 -35.43 -21.11 -6.33
C ARG A 186 -34.75 -20.25 -7.40
N ILE A 187 -33.70 -20.75 -8.04
CA ILE A 187 -32.99 -20.05 -9.13
C ILE A 187 -33.95 -19.68 -10.26
N ASN A 188 -34.86 -20.58 -10.63
CA ASN A 188 -35.85 -20.30 -11.66
C ASN A 188 -36.83 -19.21 -11.24
N LYS A 189 -37.34 -19.24 -9.99
CA LYS A 189 -38.20 -18.18 -9.46
C LYS A 189 -37.47 -16.83 -9.46
N GLU A 190 -36.23 -16.77 -9.01
CA GLU A 190 -35.42 -15.55 -9.04
C GLU A 190 -35.19 -15.03 -10.45
N MET A 191 -34.82 -15.90 -11.40
CA MET A 191 -34.59 -15.50 -12.78
C MET A 191 -35.84 -14.89 -13.43
N ILE A 192 -37.00 -15.50 -13.21
CA ILE A 192 -38.30 -14.97 -13.68
C ILE A 192 -38.63 -13.63 -13.00
N PHE A 193 -38.35 -13.52 -11.70
CA PHE A 193 -38.59 -12.29 -10.95
C PHE A 193 -37.70 -11.14 -11.43
N PHE A 194 -36.41 -11.37 -11.65
CA PHE A 194 -35.49 -10.36 -12.16
C PHE A 194 -35.84 -9.94 -13.58
N ASP A 195 -36.22 -10.88 -14.45
CA ASP A 195 -36.70 -10.57 -15.81
C ASP A 195 -37.94 -9.67 -15.77
N ALA A 196 -38.90 -9.95 -14.87
CA ALA A 196 -40.09 -9.10 -14.70
C ALA A 196 -39.74 -7.67 -14.21
N LEU A 197 -38.77 -7.53 -13.31
CA LEU A 197 -38.29 -6.22 -12.84
C LEU A 197 -37.48 -5.48 -13.90
N GLU A 198 -36.73 -6.19 -14.75
CA GLU A 198 -35.98 -5.61 -15.87
C GLU A 198 -36.93 -4.98 -16.89
N HIS A 199 -38.07 -5.62 -17.13
CA HIS A 199 -39.09 -5.14 -18.06
C HIS A 199 -40.13 -4.18 -17.43
N ASP A 200 -40.06 -3.90 -16.13
CA ASP A 200 -40.93 -2.91 -15.48
C ASP A 200 -40.36 -1.49 -15.67
N ASP A 201 -41.01 -0.74 -16.57
CA ASP A 201 -40.64 0.64 -16.89
C ASP A 201 -40.62 1.59 -15.67
N GLU A 202 -41.54 1.41 -14.72
CA GLU A 202 -41.61 2.24 -13.50
C GLU A 202 -40.41 1.93 -12.60
N TYR A 203 -40.13 0.64 -12.39
CA TYR A 203 -39.01 0.15 -11.59
C TYR A 203 -37.67 0.64 -12.16
N GLN A 204 -37.42 0.44 -13.45
CA GLN A 204 -36.20 0.89 -14.12
C GLN A 204 -36.03 2.41 -14.12
N LYS A 205 -37.15 3.16 -14.20
CA LYS A 205 -37.11 4.62 -14.08
C LYS A 205 -36.77 5.06 -12.65
N LEU A 206 -37.31 4.38 -11.64
CA LEU A 206 -37.04 4.66 -10.24
C LEU A 206 -35.58 4.32 -9.86
N LEU A 207 -35.02 3.22 -10.38
CA LEU A 207 -33.59 2.91 -10.23
C LEU A 207 -32.71 4.02 -10.81
N ARG A 208 -32.97 4.45 -12.05
CA ARG A 208 -32.24 5.58 -12.65
C ARG A 208 -32.43 6.88 -11.87
N GLN A 209 -33.62 7.14 -11.32
CA GLN A 209 -33.83 8.30 -10.45
C GLN A 209 -33.04 8.20 -9.15
N GLN A 210 -32.93 7.00 -8.57
CA GLN A 210 -32.14 6.75 -7.39
C GLN A 210 -30.65 7.01 -7.65
N GLU A 211 -30.11 6.48 -8.75
CA GLU A 211 -28.72 6.68 -9.16
C GLU A 211 -28.40 8.17 -9.39
N ASN A 212 -29.25 8.88 -10.14
CA ASN A 212 -29.10 10.31 -10.37
C ASN A 212 -29.17 11.10 -9.05
N LEU A 213 -30.10 10.74 -8.16
CA LEU A 213 -30.23 11.37 -6.86
C LEU A 213 -28.99 11.10 -5.99
N ILE A 214 -28.37 9.93 -6.07
CA ILE A 214 -27.10 9.65 -5.39
C ILE A 214 -25.99 10.54 -5.97
N ALA A 215 -25.88 10.63 -7.30
CA ALA A 215 -24.82 11.34 -8.02
C ALA A 215 -24.87 12.88 -7.89
N GLU A 216 -26.01 13.49 -7.58
CA GLU A 216 -26.12 14.95 -7.37
C GLU A 216 -25.07 15.46 -6.35
N ASP A 217 -24.28 16.49 -6.63
CA ASP A 217 -23.36 17.05 -5.63
C ASP A 217 -24.10 18.01 -4.65
N THR A 218 -24.98 17.45 -3.82
CA THR A 218 -25.78 18.21 -2.83
C THR A 218 -25.87 17.50 -1.48
N PHE A 219 -26.20 18.27 -0.44
CA PHE A 219 -26.32 17.76 0.93
C PHE A 219 -27.28 16.56 1.04
N ILE A 220 -26.85 15.50 1.72
CA ILE A 220 -27.66 14.27 1.95
C ILE A 220 -29.04 14.58 2.53
N LYS A 221 -29.13 15.55 3.45
CA LYS A 221 -30.40 15.97 4.06
C LYS A 221 -31.44 16.41 3.03
N ASN A 222 -31.02 17.03 1.93
CA ASN A 222 -31.90 17.55 0.89
C ASN A 222 -32.42 16.45 -0.06
N LYS A 223 -31.80 15.27 -0.02
CA LYS A 223 -32.14 14.11 -0.85
C LYS A 223 -32.86 13.02 -0.07
N GLN A 224 -32.65 12.95 1.24
CA GLN A 224 -33.12 11.85 2.09
C GLN A 224 -34.62 11.55 1.95
N ALA A 225 -35.47 12.57 1.89
CA ALA A 225 -36.92 12.38 1.75
C ALA A 225 -37.28 11.79 0.37
N ARG A 226 -36.67 12.30 -0.71
CA ARG A 226 -36.85 11.79 -2.07
C ARG A 226 -36.34 10.36 -2.20
N PHE A 227 -35.17 10.08 -1.65
CA PHE A 227 -34.56 8.74 -1.64
C PHE A 227 -35.45 7.72 -0.93
N ARG A 228 -35.95 8.04 0.27
CA ARG A 228 -36.88 7.16 1.00
C ARG A 228 -38.16 6.89 0.21
N LYS A 229 -38.71 7.91 -0.46
CA LYS A 229 -39.90 7.74 -1.29
C LYS A 229 -39.66 6.78 -2.46
N ILE A 230 -38.52 6.91 -3.13
CA ILE A 230 -38.11 5.99 -4.21
C ILE A 230 -37.95 4.56 -3.67
N GLN A 231 -37.25 4.40 -2.54
CA GLN A 231 -37.02 3.09 -1.92
C GLN A 231 -38.32 2.38 -1.51
N VAL A 232 -39.26 3.09 -0.90
CA VAL A 232 -40.58 2.54 -0.57
C VAL A 232 -41.29 2.09 -1.83
N ARG A 233 -41.27 2.90 -2.90
CA ARG A 233 -41.94 2.55 -4.16
C ARG A 233 -41.28 1.37 -4.88
N LEU A 234 -39.95 1.27 -4.86
CA LEU A 234 -39.23 0.11 -5.37
C LEU A 234 -39.61 -1.17 -4.61
N ALA A 235 -39.71 -1.10 -3.28
CA ALA A 235 -40.16 -2.23 -2.46
C ALA A 235 -41.60 -2.65 -2.77
N GLU A 236 -42.53 -1.69 -2.91
CA GLU A 236 -43.92 -1.97 -3.31
C GLU A 236 -44.00 -2.68 -4.68
N ILE A 237 -43.19 -2.25 -5.65
CA ILE A 237 -43.16 -2.87 -6.98
C ILE A 237 -42.60 -4.29 -6.90
N ARG A 238 -41.53 -4.51 -6.12
CA ARG A 238 -40.96 -5.84 -5.88
C ARG A 238 -42.00 -6.78 -5.26
N GLU A 239 -42.66 -6.37 -4.17
CA GLU A 239 -43.70 -7.16 -3.52
C GLU A 239 -44.85 -7.48 -4.49
N LYS A 240 -45.28 -6.51 -5.28
CA LYS A 240 -46.34 -6.70 -6.29
C LYS A 240 -45.97 -7.77 -7.30
N HIS A 241 -44.78 -7.69 -7.91
CA HIS A 241 -44.33 -8.68 -8.89
C HIS A 241 -44.18 -10.09 -8.28
N GLN A 242 -43.66 -10.20 -7.06
CA GLN A 242 -43.59 -11.50 -6.37
C GLN A 242 -44.97 -12.11 -6.17
N MET A 243 -45.93 -11.31 -5.68
CA MET A 243 -47.30 -11.76 -5.49
C MET A 243 -48.01 -12.11 -6.81
N GLU A 244 -47.75 -11.38 -7.90
CA GLU A 244 -48.35 -11.66 -9.21
C GLU A 244 -47.75 -12.91 -9.89
N LEU A 245 -46.45 -13.15 -9.73
CA LEU A 245 -45.75 -14.27 -10.37
C LEU A 245 -45.87 -15.58 -9.57
N PHE A 246 -45.80 -15.52 -8.24
CA PHE A 246 -45.68 -16.70 -7.38
C PHE A 246 -46.84 -16.87 -6.40
N GLY A 247 -47.67 -15.84 -6.18
CA GLY A 247 -48.75 -15.86 -5.19
C GLY A 247 -48.29 -15.82 -3.73
N GLU A 248 -46.98 -15.69 -3.52
CA GLU A 248 -46.30 -15.61 -2.23
C GLU A 248 -45.13 -14.62 -2.34
N LEU A 249 -44.71 -14.06 -1.22
CA LEU A 249 -43.43 -13.37 -1.14
C LEU A 249 -42.34 -14.43 -1.11
N LEU A 250 -41.29 -14.24 -1.92
CA LEU A 250 -40.12 -15.09 -1.84
C LEU A 250 -39.46 -14.87 -0.48
N ASP A 251 -39.01 -15.95 0.15
CA ASP A 251 -38.25 -15.85 1.40
C ASP A 251 -37.06 -14.91 1.17
N GLU A 252 -36.98 -13.83 1.95
CA GLU A 252 -35.76 -13.04 1.99
C GLU A 252 -34.69 -13.94 2.60
N GLU A 253 -33.63 -14.24 1.84
CA GLU A 253 -32.46 -14.89 2.43
C GLU A 253 -32.03 -14.05 3.62
N GLU A 254 -32.07 -14.65 4.82
CA GLU A 254 -31.43 -14.02 5.95
C GLU A 254 -29.96 -13.85 5.56
N ASP A 255 -29.50 -12.60 5.47
CA ASP A 255 -28.08 -12.25 5.37
C ASP A 255 -27.37 -12.76 6.64
N ALA A 256 -27.20 -14.08 6.72
CA ALA A 256 -26.50 -14.72 7.80
C ALA A 256 -25.07 -14.20 7.72
N PRO A 257 -24.53 -13.64 8.82
CA PRO A 257 -23.20 -13.07 8.79
C PRO A 257 -22.19 -14.15 8.43
N LEU A 258 -21.58 -14.00 7.25
CA LEU A 258 -20.54 -14.88 6.76
C LEU A 258 -19.42 -14.95 7.81
N THR A 259 -19.26 -16.13 8.41
CA THR A 259 -18.29 -16.34 9.48
C THR A 259 -17.02 -16.93 8.88
N VAL A 260 -16.12 -16.04 8.46
CA VAL A 260 -14.81 -16.41 7.93
C VAL A 260 -13.73 -16.41 9.01
N ARG A 261 -12.62 -17.10 8.75
CA ARG A 261 -11.40 -17.04 9.56
C ARG A 261 -10.94 -15.60 9.78
N HIS A 262 -10.33 -15.37 10.93
CA HIS A 262 -9.83 -14.04 11.28
C HIS A 262 -8.74 -13.59 10.28
N PRO A 263 -8.74 -12.32 9.81
CA PRO A 263 -7.80 -11.83 8.80
C PRO A 263 -6.32 -12.05 9.13
N MET A 264 -5.96 -12.01 10.41
CA MET A 264 -4.57 -12.26 10.84
C MET A 264 -4.13 -13.71 10.65
N ASP A 265 -5.03 -14.67 10.78
CA ASP A 265 -4.68 -16.09 10.65
C ASP A 265 -4.47 -16.43 9.18
N VAL A 266 -5.31 -15.87 8.30
CA VAL A 266 -5.13 -15.95 6.85
C VAL A 266 -3.84 -15.26 6.41
N LEU A 267 -3.53 -14.09 6.97
CA LEU A 267 -2.28 -13.39 6.66
C LEU A 267 -1.05 -14.20 7.06
N LYS A 268 -1.05 -14.81 8.25
CA LYS A 268 0.07 -15.66 8.69
C LYS A 268 0.29 -16.83 7.74
N LYS A 269 -0.78 -17.55 7.39
CA LYS A 269 -0.69 -18.67 6.44
C LYS A 269 -0.17 -18.19 5.08
N ALA A 270 -0.68 -17.07 4.56
CA ALA A 270 -0.23 -16.51 3.29
C ALA A 270 1.27 -16.12 3.30
N VAL A 271 1.78 -15.63 4.44
CA VAL A 271 3.21 -15.36 4.63
C VAL A 271 4.03 -16.65 4.63
N GLU A 272 3.58 -17.67 5.36
CA GLU A 272 4.23 -18.99 5.40
C GLU A 272 4.28 -19.63 4.00
N ASP A 273 3.19 -19.58 3.24
CA ASP A 273 3.09 -20.11 1.88
C ASP A 273 4.04 -19.36 0.93
N ALA A 274 4.10 -18.02 1.01
CA ALA A 274 5.01 -17.21 0.21
C ALA A 274 6.50 -17.44 0.55
N GLU A 275 6.83 -17.59 1.83
CA GLU A 275 8.20 -17.93 2.27
C GLU A 275 8.63 -19.30 1.77
N SER A 276 7.73 -20.30 1.82
CA SER A 276 7.98 -21.62 1.25
C SER A 276 8.23 -21.55 -0.24
N TRP A 277 7.40 -20.79 -0.98
CA TRP A 277 7.53 -20.65 -2.42
C TRP A 277 8.86 -20.01 -2.84
N ILE A 278 9.30 -18.96 -2.13
CA ILE A 278 10.61 -18.33 -2.36
C ILE A 278 11.75 -19.32 -2.09
N LYS A 279 11.65 -20.12 -1.02
CA LYS A 279 12.67 -21.11 -0.69
C LYS A 279 12.77 -22.18 -1.78
N ASP A 280 11.63 -22.69 -2.24
CA ASP A 280 11.57 -23.68 -3.32
C ASP A 280 12.12 -23.13 -4.64
N HIS A 281 11.86 -21.85 -4.95
CA HIS A 281 12.46 -21.17 -6.10
C HIS A 281 13.97 -20.98 -5.97
N ALA A 282 14.46 -20.57 -4.80
CA ALA A 282 15.90 -20.44 -4.56
C ALA A 282 16.62 -21.80 -4.69
N GLU A 283 16.02 -22.87 -4.16
CA GLU A 283 16.55 -24.23 -4.32
C GLU A 283 16.56 -24.68 -5.79
N ARG A 284 15.54 -24.30 -6.58
CA ARG A 284 15.54 -24.55 -8.02
C ARG A 284 16.59 -23.74 -8.75
N ASP A 285 16.74 -22.46 -8.44
CA ASP A 285 17.74 -21.58 -9.08
C ASP A 285 19.16 -22.05 -8.75
N GLU A 286 19.41 -22.51 -7.52
CA GLU A 286 20.68 -23.14 -7.13
C GLU A 286 20.90 -24.47 -7.88
N ALA A 287 19.86 -25.29 -8.04
CA ALA A 287 19.94 -26.52 -8.83
C ALA A 287 20.19 -26.23 -10.31
N GLU A 288 19.54 -25.20 -10.88
CA GLU A 288 19.69 -24.70 -12.24
C GLU A 288 21.12 -24.18 -12.47
N ALA A 289 21.66 -23.38 -11.54
CA ALA A 289 23.02 -22.87 -11.59
C ALA A 289 24.09 -23.96 -11.39
N ALA A 290 23.73 -25.07 -10.74
CA ALA A 290 24.59 -26.23 -10.55
C ALA A 290 24.54 -27.23 -11.73
N LYS A 291 23.65 -27.05 -12.71
CA LYS A 291 23.57 -27.88 -13.92
C LYS A 291 24.89 -27.81 -14.68
N THR A 292 25.42 -28.97 -15.05
CA THR A 292 26.59 -29.05 -15.92
C THR A 292 26.19 -28.72 -17.37
N PRO A 293 27.14 -28.37 -18.25
CA PRO A 293 26.85 -28.18 -19.67
C PRO A 293 26.17 -29.40 -20.33
N GLU A 294 26.47 -30.61 -19.86
CA GLU A 294 25.84 -31.86 -20.34
C GLU A 294 24.38 -31.97 -19.89
N ASP A 295 24.05 -31.54 -18.67
CA ASP A 295 22.66 -31.52 -18.17
C ASP A 295 21.79 -30.53 -18.96
N ILE A 296 22.34 -29.34 -19.26
CA ILE A 296 21.68 -28.32 -20.08
C ILE A 296 21.43 -28.84 -21.51
N GLU A 297 22.35 -29.60 -22.07
CA GLU A 297 22.21 -30.19 -23.41
C GLU A 297 21.18 -31.34 -23.44
N GLN A 298 21.11 -32.14 -22.37
CA GLN A 298 20.08 -33.18 -22.20
C GLN A 298 18.69 -32.58 -22.05
N GLU A 299 18.52 -31.55 -21.22
CA GLU A 299 17.22 -30.87 -21.04
C GLU A 299 16.76 -30.17 -22.32
N LYS A 300 17.68 -29.52 -23.06
CA LYS A 300 17.37 -28.98 -24.40
C LYS A 300 16.89 -30.07 -25.34
N ALA A 301 17.53 -31.24 -25.35
CA ALA A 301 17.12 -32.38 -26.17
C ALA A 301 15.79 -32.99 -25.73
N GLU A 302 15.43 -32.92 -24.45
CA GLU A 302 14.11 -33.34 -23.94
C GLU A 302 13.01 -32.33 -24.25
N MET A 303 13.28 -31.02 -24.09
CA MET A 303 12.36 -29.96 -24.49
C MET A 303 12.09 -29.98 -25.99
N GLU A 304 13.11 -30.22 -26.81
CA GLU A 304 12.97 -30.35 -28.26
C GLU A 304 12.15 -31.59 -28.63
N ARG A 305 12.34 -32.71 -27.93
CA ARG A 305 11.50 -33.92 -28.09
C ARG A 305 10.05 -33.66 -27.69
N MET A 306 9.81 -32.93 -26.60
CA MET A 306 8.45 -32.53 -26.19
C MET A 306 7.82 -31.56 -27.19
N ARG A 307 8.57 -30.58 -27.70
CA ARG A 307 8.11 -29.66 -28.74
C ARG A 307 7.67 -30.41 -29.99
N GLN A 308 8.49 -31.35 -30.47
CA GLN A 308 8.17 -32.20 -31.62
C GLN A 308 6.89 -33.03 -31.37
N LEU A 309 6.75 -33.63 -30.18
CA LEU A 309 5.53 -34.37 -29.80
C LEU A 309 4.27 -33.49 -29.75
N LEU A 310 4.39 -32.22 -29.36
CA LEU A 310 3.28 -31.27 -29.29
C LEU A 310 2.90 -30.73 -30.67
N GLU A 311 3.88 -30.47 -31.53
CA GLU A 311 3.68 -30.10 -32.94
C GLU A 311 3.03 -31.24 -33.74
N GLU A 312 3.45 -32.49 -33.52
CA GLU A 312 2.81 -33.69 -34.10
C GLU A 312 1.35 -33.85 -33.66
N ARG A 313 0.98 -33.33 -32.48
CA ARG A 313 -0.39 -33.29 -31.96
C ARG A 313 -1.17 -32.03 -32.37
N GLY A 314 -0.61 -31.19 -33.23
CA GLY A 314 -1.26 -30.00 -33.78
C GLY A 314 -1.31 -28.80 -32.84
N VAL A 315 -0.47 -28.76 -31.79
CA VAL A 315 -0.36 -27.61 -30.88
C VAL A 315 0.73 -26.68 -31.41
N ASN A 316 0.34 -25.51 -31.90
CA ASN A 316 1.25 -24.51 -32.45
C ASN A 316 1.81 -23.60 -31.33
N LEU A 317 3.12 -23.67 -31.07
CA LEU A 317 3.82 -22.99 -29.97
C LEU A 317 4.75 -21.85 -30.45
N ASN A 318 4.33 -21.10 -31.49
CA ASN A 318 5.06 -19.90 -31.89
C ASN A 318 4.85 -18.77 -30.87
N PHE A 319 5.74 -18.68 -29.87
CA PHE A 319 5.88 -17.53 -28.98
C PHE A 319 7.33 -17.07 -28.98
N ASP A 320 7.71 -16.31 -30.01
CA ASP A 320 8.99 -15.60 -30.03
C ASP A 320 8.85 -14.33 -29.18
N LEU A 321 9.45 -14.32 -28.00
CA LEU A 321 9.69 -13.09 -27.25
C LEU A 321 10.98 -12.43 -27.78
N PRO A 322 10.97 -11.13 -28.10
CA PRO A 322 12.18 -10.42 -28.49
C PRO A 322 13.11 -10.27 -27.28
N ASN A 323 14.30 -10.84 -27.39
CA ASN A 323 15.40 -10.72 -26.44
C ASN A 323 15.95 -9.28 -26.51
N THR A 324 15.50 -8.37 -25.65
CA THR A 324 15.90 -6.95 -25.67
C THR A 324 17.06 -6.58 -24.74
N ASP A 325 17.59 -7.51 -23.95
CA ASP A 325 18.48 -7.16 -22.83
C ASP A 325 19.97 -7.47 -23.08
N GLU A 326 20.31 -8.29 -24.08
CA GLU A 326 21.70 -8.68 -24.36
C GLU A 326 22.59 -7.49 -24.78
N GLN A 327 22.02 -6.49 -25.46
CA GLN A 327 22.78 -5.32 -25.90
C GLN A 327 23.11 -4.35 -24.75
N GLU A 328 22.22 -4.23 -23.75
CA GLU A 328 22.49 -3.39 -22.57
C GLU A 328 23.47 -4.06 -21.61
N GLU A 329 23.40 -5.39 -21.47
CA GLU A 329 24.38 -6.16 -20.71
C GLU A 329 25.76 -6.16 -21.37
N GLU A 330 25.88 -6.29 -22.70
CA GLU A 330 27.17 -6.19 -23.40
C GLU A 330 27.82 -4.80 -23.23
N ILE A 331 27.05 -3.72 -23.31
CA ILE A 331 27.55 -2.35 -23.10
C ILE A 331 27.99 -2.17 -21.63
N PHE A 332 27.27 -2.76 -20.68
CA PHE A 332 27.61 -2.72 -19.26
C PHE A 332 28.88 -3.52 -18.94
N VAL A 333 29.04 -4.74 -19.48
CA VAL A 333 30.24 -5.57 -19.34
C VAL A 333 31.46 -4.89 -19.97
N GLN A 334 31.29 -4.26 -21.14
CA GLN A 334 32.36 -3.47 -21.77
C GLN A 334 32.75 -2.23 -20.93
N SER A 335 31.79 -1.59 -20.26
CA SER A 335 32.06 -0.47 -19.33
C SER A 335 32.73 -0.93 -18.02
N GLY A 336 32.40 -2.14 -17.54
CA GLY A 336 33.05 -2.80 -16.41
C GLY A 336 34.51 -3.17 -16.69
N ASN A 337 34.82 -3.60 -17.92
CA ASN A 337 36.20 -3.87 -18.34
C ASN A 337 37.07 -2.60 -18.35
N LEU A 338 36.50 -1.42 -18.67
CA LEU A 338 37.20 -0.13 -18.57
C LEU A 338 37.50 0.31 -17.12
N ALA A 339 36.80 -0.24 -16.11
CA ALA A 339 37.05 0.03 -14.70
C ALA A 339 38.33 -0.64 -14.18
N TRP A 340 38.85 -1.65 -14.89
CA TRP A 340 40.07 -2.38 -14.52
C TRP A 340 41.28 -2.05 -15.42
N GLU A 341 41.05 -1.38 -16.56
CA GLU A 341 42.14 -0.87 -17.39
C GLU A 341 42.78 0.37 -16.76
N VAL A 342 44.08 0.29 -16.47
CA VAL A 342 44.85 1.38 -15.86
C VAL A 342 45.01 2.54 -16.85
N LYS A 343 44.50 3.72 -16.48
CA LYS A 343 44.68 5.00 -17.19
C LYS A 343 46.06 5.61 -16.92
N GLY A 344 46.61 5.37 -15.73
CA GLY A 344 47.94 5.82 -15.31
C GLY A 344 48.04 6.00 -13.80
N THR A 345 49.17 6.50 -13.31
CA THR A 345 49.37 6.81 -11.89
C THR A 345 49.49 8.32 -11.66
N ILE A 346 48.77 8.83 -10.67
CA ILE A 346 48.82 10.23 -10.24
C ILE A 346 49.69 10.32 -8.99
N GLN A 347 50.75 11.13 -9.05
CA GLN A 347 51.61 11.38 -7.90
C GLN A 347 50.96 12.42 -6.98
N LEU A 348 50.87 12.10 -5.69
CA LEU A 348 50.24 12.98 -4.71
C LEU A 348 51.24 14.04 -4.23
N PRO A 349 50.87 15.33 -4.23
CA PRO A 349 51.70 16.42 -3.72
C PRO A 349 51.69 16.45 -2.18
N CYS A 350 52.19 15.37 -1.57
CA CYS A 350 52.20 15.16 -0.13
C CYS A 350 53.62 14.97 0.41
N TYR A 351 53.81 15.21 1.70
CA TYR A 351 55.13 15.24 2.34
C TYR A 351 55.91 13.92 2.24
N CYS A 352 55.23 12.77 2.11
CA CYS A 352 55.91 11.48 2.08
C CYS A 352 56.52 11.15 0.71
N LYS A 353 56.23 11.93 -0.36
CA LYS A 353 56.70 11.73 -1.75
C LYS A 353 56.52 10.31 -2.34
N LYS A 354 55.81 9.43 -1.63
CA LYS A 354 55.55 8.03 -1.97
C LYS A 354 54.06 7.75 -2.22
N GLY A 355 53.21 8.74 -1.98
CA GLY A 355 51.77 8.62 -2.23
C GLY A 355 51.51 8.67 -3.73
N GLN A 356 51.08 7.56 -4.30
CA GLN A 356 50.61 7.48 -5.69
C GLN A 356 49.24 6.83 -5.71
N ILE A 357 48.42 7.21 -6.68
CA ILE A 357 47.10 6.62 -6.91
C ILE A 357 47.06 6.12 -8.33
N THR A 358 46.64 4.88 -8.52
CA THR A 358 46.33 4.34 -9.83
C THR A 358 44.95 4.81 -10.25
N ALA A 359 44.86 5.52 -11.37
CA ALA A 359 43.60 5.89 -11.99
C ALA A 359 43.25 4.85 -13.07
N TYR A 360 41.98 4.51 -13.17
CA TYR A 360 41.45 3.57 -14.16
C TYR A 360 40.68 4.32 -15.25
N LYS A 361 40.60 3.77 -16.47
CA LYS A 361 40.01 4.46 -17.63
C LYS A 361 38.54 4.84 -17.42
N GLY A 362 37.80 4.07 -16.63
CA GLY A 362 36.42 4.36 -16.24
C GLY A 362 36.24 5.50 -15.22
N ILE A 363 37.30 5.96 -14.55
CA ILE A 363 37.21 7.00 -13.52
C ILE A 363 37.30 8.40 -14.15
N LYS A 364 36.32 9.26 -13.82
CA LYS A 364 36.22 10.66 -14.27
C LYS A 364 35.86 11.59 -13.11
N GLY A 365 36.12 12.88 -13.27
CA GLY A 365 35.79 13.92 -12.31
C GLY A 365 36.84 14.13 -11.20
N LYS A 366 36.42 14.85 -10.15
CA LYS A 366 37.28 15.30 -9.05
C LYS A 366 36.89 14.62 -7.73
N CYS A 367 37.87 14.15 -6.97
CA CYS A 367 37.66 13.52 -5.66
C CYS A 367 38.62 14.10 -4.62
N ALA A 368 38.10 14.39 -3.42
CA ALA A 368 38.92 14.73 -2.27
C ALA A 368 39.23 13.46 -1.47
N MET A 369 40.52 13.19 -1.22
CA MET A 369 40.92 11.99 -0.49
C MET A 369 42.16 12.23 0.36
N LYS A 370 42.44 11.29 1.27
CA LYS A 370 43.66 11.29 2.08
C LYS A 370 44.73 10.44 1.43
N CYS A 371 45.98 10.92 1.47
CA CYS A 371 47.13 10.09 1.12
C CYS A 371 47.19 8.87 2.06
N PRO A 372 47.24 7.63 1.55
CA PRO A 372 47.29 6.42 2.37
C PRO A 372 48.53 6.37 3.29
N GLY A 373 49.64 6.97 2.86
CA GLY A 373 50.91 6.91 3.59
C GLY A 373 51.06 7.95 4.70
N CYS A 374 50.53 9.17 4.51
CA CYS A 374 50.72 10.26 5.49
C CYS A 374 49.42 10.93 5.95
N GLY A 375 48.27 10.50 5.45
CA GLY A 375 46.96 11.05 5.82
C GLY A 375 46.67 12.47 5.30
N TYR A 376 47.56 13.05 4.50
CA TYR A 376 47.44 14.41 3.95
C TYR A 376 46.29 14.50 2.94
N TYR A 377 45.44 15.52 3.07
CA TYR A 377 44.30 15.71 2.18
C TYR A 377 44.71 16.33 0.84
N VAL A 378 44.20 15.74 -0.24
CA VAL A 378 44.48 16.11 -1.62
C VAL A 378 43.19 16.11 -2.43
N LEU A 379 43.10 17.04 -3.38
CA LEU A 379 42.08 17.01 -4.43
C LEU A 379 42.71 16.38 -5.66
N VAL A 380 42.15 15.26 -6.10
CA VAL A 380 42.59 14.53 -7.30
C VAL A 380 41.61 14.83 -8.42
N ASP A 381 42.14 15.26 -9.56
CA ASP A 381 41.41 15.42 -10.81
C ASP A 381 41.77 14.25 -11.73
N TYR A 382 40.83 13.32 -11.90
CA TYR A 382 41.04 12.14 -12.73
C TYR A 382 40.93 12.45 -14.22
N ASP A 383 40.33 13.57 -14.61
CA ASP A 383 40.23 13.99 -16.01
C ASP A 383 41.55 14.62 -16.47
N GLU A 384 42.11 15.51 -15.66
CA GLU A 384 43.41 16.15 -15.91
C GLU A 384 44.61 15.27 -15.48
N MET A 385 44.37 14.15 -14.78
CA MET A 385 45.39 13.28 -14.20
C MET A 385 46.37 14.03 -13.28
N THR A 386 45.86 15.01 -12.52
CA THR A 386 46.64 15.83 -11.59
C THR A 386 46.11 15.76 -10.17
N ALA A 387 46.95 16.08 -9.19
CA ALA A 387 46.55 16.23 -7.81
C ALA A 387 47.08 17.56 -7.26
N LYS A 388 46.25 18.25 -6.47
CA LYS A 388 46.60 19.50 -5.81
C LYS A 388 46.34 19.39 -4.30
N PRO A 389 47.14 20.06 -3.45
CA PRO A 389 46.84 20.15 -2.02
C PRO A 389 45.45 20.73 -1.83
N LEU A 390 44.64 20.09 -0.98
CA LEU A 390 43.30 20.60 -0.67
C LEU A 390 43.44 21.67 0.42
N GLU A 391 43.14 22.93 0.10
CA GLU A 391 43.10 23.99 1.11
C GLU A 391 41.89 23.78 2.04
N LEU A 392 42.14 23.19 3.20
CA LEU A 392 41.12 22.97 4.22
C LEU A 392 40.70 24.30 4.86
N HIS A 393 39.45 24.70 4.69
CA HIS A 393 38.84 25.82 5.40
C HIS A 393 38.04 25.35 6.62
N GLY A 394 37.99 26.17 7.68
CA GLY A 394 37.11 25.93 8.84
C GLY A 394 37.66 25.00 9.94
N PRO A 395 36.79 24.28 10.68
CA PRO A 395 37.13 23.54 11.91
C PRO A 395 38.22 22.47 11.71
N VAL A 396 38.29 21.87 10.53
CA VAL A 396 39.26 20.81 10.19
C VAL A 396 40.71 21.35 10.21
N ARG A 397 40.93 22.60 9.76
CA ARG A 397 42.23 23.28 9.83
C ARG A 397 42.71 23.49 11.28
N ARG A 398 41.79 23.72 12.23
CA ARG A 398 42.15 23.90 13.66
C ARG A 398 42.60 22.59 14.31
N ILE A 399 42.06 21.47 13.87
CA ILE A 399 42.40 20.13 14.37
C ILE A 399 43.75 19.68 13.82
N GLU A 400 44.03 19.90 12.53
CA GLU A 400 45.34 19.58 11.94
C GLU A 400 46.46 20.46 12.47
N LYS A 401 46.21 21.76 12.72
CA LYS A 401 47.21 22.64 13.33
C LYS A 401 47.64 22.15 14.72
N LYS A 402 46.68 21.70 15.55
CA LYS A 402 46.96 21.07 16.85
C LYS A 402 47.73 19.75 16.74
N LYS A 403 47.43 18.92 15.73
CA LYS A 403 48.18 17.66 15.48
C LYS A 403 49.62 17.92 15.01
N ASN A 404 49.83 18.86 14.09
CA ASN A 404 51.17 19.20 13.61
C ASN A 404 52.03 19.87 14.70
N GLU A 405 51.43 20.71 15.56
CA GLU A 405 52.12 21.27 16.74
C GLU A 405 52.54 20.16 17.73
N GLN A 406 51.70 19.14 17.93
CA GLN A 406 52.04 17.97 18.76
C GLN A 406 53.07 17.02 18.13
N GLN A 407 53.17 16.97 16.80
CA GLN A 407 54.13 16.11 16.09
C GLN A 407 55.51 16.76 15.97
N MET A 408 55.59 18.09 15.81
CA MET A 408 56.86 18.85 15.88
C MET A 408 57.46 18.82 17.29
N ALA A 409 56.63 18.80 18.35
CA ALA A 409 57.08 18.64 19.74
C ALA A 409 57.63 17.23 20.08
N LYS A 410 57.56 16.27 19.15
CA LYS A 410 58.18 14.94 19.28
C LYS A 410 59.48 14.79 18.49
N ILE A 411 59.87 15.80 17.71
CA ILE A 411 61.07 15.78 16.84
C ILE A 411 62.16 16.76 17.36
N ILE A 412 61.83 17.62 18.32
CA ILE A 412 62.77 18.37 19.19
C ILE A 412 62.80 17.64 20.52
#